data_AF-A0A084VVB8-F1
#
_entry.id   AF-A0A084VVB8-F1
#
_cell.length_a   1.000
_cell.length_b   1.000
_cell.length_c   1.000
_cell.angle_alpha   90.00
_cell.angle_beta   90.00
_cell.angle_gamma   90.00
#
_symmetry.space_group_name_H-M   'P 1'
#
loop_
_entity.id
_entity.type
_entity.pdbx_description
1 polymer ?
#
loop_
_entity_poly.entity_id
_entity_poly.type
_entity_poly.pdbx_seq_one_letter_code
_entity_poly.pdbx_strand_id
1 'polypeptide(L)'
;MESTEKLGKKAATEEEALGCKKLKLTTDDAPVRCKFFVLRKKRLCKMTVGHGKEYCGEHEPVQAPSEADNASSGDRIPCPLDPKHTVSVAKLEKHLKICNARPAAEKLPYIDTGINGGSDGEEQQHPVDSALQKKLTDIPASQLTVLVAKVNSIYSASVGSIEELSPRHPILEQELATDHYGPHTLKHLTQSSALLGLMEHFDFLQNGTVFVEFGAGKGQVSYWLARIVEQQLSSCKVLLIDRASHRHKKDNKIEDRDIVQRVRADIADLVLEQLDLPDTTKQLVGIGKHLCGSATDLALRCLINYRKNVKTSTSAKGCLFALCCHHRCEWKSFVGKRFLLANGIGPGEFECIVRMVSWAVCGTGRSRERKAETETSEADAKEDRCGLTRLQREEIGRKCKRILDIARIEFMKENGYDAHLKHYVNTDITLENVGLVCIERTSQQTTLPSE
;
A
#
# COMPACT_ATOMS: atom_id res chain seq x y z
N MET A 1 37.01 42.29 49.72
CA MET A 1 38.04 41.66 50.58
C MET A 1 37.33 40.49 51.23
N GLU A 2 37.60 39.21 50.99
CA GLU A 2 38.81 38.51 50.53
C GLU A 2 38.45 37.40 49.53
N SER A 3 39.49 37.02 48.80
CA SER A 3 39.68 35.88 47.91
C SER A 3 39.39 34.51 48.54
N THR A 4 39.02 33.53 47.70
CA THR A 4 39.77 32.25 47.56
C THR A 4 39.18 31.38 46.44
N GLU A 5 40.02 31.06 45.45
CA GLU A 5 39.84 29.98 44.48
C GLU A 5 39.89 28.61 45.18
N LYS A 6 39.03 27.67 44.78
CA LYS A 6 39.28 26.23 44.96
C LYS A 6 38.86 25.42 43.73
N LEU A 7 39.88 24.76 43.17
CA LEU A 7 39.79 23.64 42.25
C LEU A 7 38.88 22.53 42.81
N GLY A 8 38.03 21.96 41.96
CA GLY A 8 37.24 20.76 42.23
C GLY A 8 37.20 19.85 41.00
N LYS A 9 37.89 18.71 41.12
CA LYS A 9 38.11 17.67 40.10
C LYS A 9 36.80 16.99 39.70
N LYS A 10 36.60 16.74 38.40
CA LYS A 10 35.59 15.80 37.87
C LYS A 10 36.03 14.37 38.17
N ALA A 11 35.21 13.65 38.93
CA ALA A 11 35.31 12.20 39.10
C ALA A 11 34.57 11.53 37.93
N ALA A 12 35.28 10.68 37.18
CA ALA A 12 34.72 9.72 36.25
C ALA A 12 34.62 8.37 36.99
N THR A 13 33.45 7.76 36.99
CA THR A 13 33.22 6.41 37.55
C THR A 13 32.62 5.52 36.46
N GLU A 14 33.44 4.56 36.04
CA GLU A 14 33.12 3.14 35.80
C GLU A 14 31.79 2.79 35.10
N GLU A 15 31.83 2.70 33.77
CA GLU A 15 30.93 1.83 32.99
C GLU A 15 31.60 1.41 31.66
N GLU A 16 32.72 0.68 31.74
CA GLU A 16 33.36 0.04 30.57
C GLU A 16 33.64 -1.45 30.84
N ALA A 17 32.63 -2.31 30.68
CA ALA A 17 32.85 -3.75 30.48
C ALA A 17 31.63 -4.43 29.84
N LEU A 18 31.48 -4.30 28.51
CA LEU A 18 30.92 -5.30 27.56
C LEU A 18 30.68 -4.67 26.17
N GLY A 19 31.67 -3.94 25.67
CA GLY A 19 31.71 -3.50 24.28
C GLY A 19 32.30 -4.60 23.39
N CYS A 20 31.46 -5.26 22.59
CA CYS A 20 31.93 -6.06 21.45
C CYS A 20 32.74 -5.15 20.52
N LYS A 21 34.08 -5.19 20.64
CA LYS A 21 35.02 -4.41 19.83
C LYS A 21 34.73 -4.63 18.34
N LYS A 22 34.10 -3.66 17.69
CA LYS A 22 34.18 -3.51 16.23
C LYS A 22 35.64 -3.18 15.92
N LEU A 23 36.39 -4.17 15.45
CA LEU A 23 37.66 -3.94 14.79
C LEU A 23 37.44 -2.93 13.66
N LYS A 24 37.98 -1.72 13.83
CA LYS A 24 38.15 -0.76 12.75
C LYS A 24 39.18 -1.36 11.79
N LEU A 25 38.73 -1.83 10.63
CA LEU A 25 39.63 -2.13 9.52
C LEU A 25 40.17 -0.81 8.99
N THR A 26 41.44 -0.57 9.29
CA THR A 26 42.29 0.41 8.62
C THR A 26 42.99 -0.29 7.45
N THR A 27 42.41 -0.22 6.26
CA THR A 27 43.14 -0.30 4.99
C THR A 27 42.25 0.31 3.90
N ASP A 28 42.89 1.05 3.00
CA ASP A 28 42.35 1.80 1.86
C ASP A 28 41.86 0.87 0.71
N ASP A 29 41.33 -0.30 1.07
CA ASP A 29 40.94 -1.34 0.12
C ASP A 29 39.42 -1.32 -0.10
N ALA A 30 39.00 -1.24 -1.37
CA ALA A 30 37.60 -1.24 -1.72
C ALA A 30 36.90 -2.47 -1.09
N PRO A 31 35.68 -2.33 -0.53
CA PRO A 31 35.03 -3.43 0.18
C PRO A 31 34.83 -4.62 -0.77
N VAL A 32 35.52 -5.72 -0.47
CA VAL A 32 35.47 -6.95 -1.28
C VAL A 32 34.01 -7.45 -1.31
N ARG A 33 33.51 -7.70 -2.52
CA ARG A 33 32.12 -8.13 -2.75
C ARG A 33 32.07 -9.63 -3.05
N CYS A 34 30.94 -10.22 -2.70
CA CYS A 34 30.69 -11.64 -2.89
C CYS A 34 30.76 -12.03 -4.38
N LYS A 35 31.52 -13.09 -4.67
CA LYS A 35 31.73 -13.62 -6.02
C LYS A 35 30.56 -14.45 -6.57
N PHE A 36 29.47 -14.65 -5.81
CA PHE A 36 28.32 -15.44 -6.26
C PHE A 36 27.51 -14.73 -7.35
N PHE A 37 27.21 -15.43 -8.44
CA PHE A 37 26.39 -14.91 -9.54
C PHE A 37 24.90 -15.21 -9.34
N VAL A 38 24.09 -14.15 -9.17
CA VAL A 38 22.65 -14.28 -8.99
C VAL A 38 21.96 -14.40 -10.35
N LEU A 39 21.73 -15.62 -10.83
CA LEU A 39 21.16 -15.93 -12.15
C LEU A 39 19.90 -15.10 -12.48
N ARG A 40 18.92 -15.06 -11.57
CA ARG A 40 17.67 -14.29 -11.74
C ARG A 40 17.90 -12.79 -11.98
N LYS A 41 18.96 -12.22 -11.38
CA LYS A 41 19.27 -10.77 -11.45
C LYS A 41 20.37 -10.45 -12.46
N LYS A 42 20.94 -11.47 -13.14
CA LYS A 42 22.03 -11.36 -14.11
C LYS A 42 23.20 -10.46 -13.64
N ARG A 43 23.59 -10.61 -12.36
CA ARG A 43 24.68 -9.82 -11.75
C ARG A 43 25.31 -10.55 -10.56
N LEU A 44 26.54 -10.19 -10.21
CA LEU A 44 27.20 -10.61 -8.96
C LEU A 44 26.47 -10.09 -7.72
N CYS A 45 26.54 -10.86 -6.63
CA CYS A 45 26.01 -10.48 -5.34
C CYS A 45 26.67 -9.18 -4.85
N LYS A 46 25.86 -8.22 -4.37
CA LYS A 46 26.34 -6.92 -3.87
C LYS A 46 26.76 -6.93 -2.39
N MET A 47 26.62 -8.07 -1.71
CA MET A 47 26.97 -8.18 -0.29
C MET A 47 28.48 -8.17 -0.10
N THR A 48 28.92 -7.45 0.94
CA THR A 48 30.31 -7.46 1.36
C THR A 48 30.67 -8.80 1.98
N VAL A 49 31.91 -9.20 1.79
CA VAL A 49 32.47 -10.44 2.36
C VAL A 49 33.26 -10.12 3.62
N GLY A 50 33.37 -11.09 4.52
CA GLY A 50 34.30 -10.98 5.65
C GLY A 50 35.74 -10.96 5.15
N HIS A 51 36.64 -10.38 5.94
CA HIS A 51 38.07 -10.35 5.62
C HIS A 51 38.59 -11.76 5.30
N GLY A 52 39.27 -11.93 4.15
CA GLY A 52 39.79 -13.22 3.69
C GLY A 52 38.77 -14.19 3.08
N LYS A 53 37.48 -13.82 2.95
CA LYS A 53 36.44 -14.68 2.36
C LYS A 53 36.07 -14.24 0.95
N GLU A 54 35.65 -15.19 0.10
CA GLU A 54 35.21 -14.90 -1.27
C GLU A 54 33.69 -14.70 -1.42
N TYR A 55 32.92 -15.20 -0.45
CA TYR A 55 31.46 -15.22 -0.49
C TYR A 55 30.86 -14.54 0.74
N CYS A 56 29.69 -13.92 0.59
CA CYS A 56 28.96 -13.38 1.73
C CYS A 56 28.34 -14.52 2.53
N GLY A 57 27.95 -14.24 3.77
CA GLY A 57 27.36 -15.24 4.66
C GLY A 57 26.03 -15.86 4.19
N GLU A 58 25.48 -15.53 3.02
CA GLU A 58 24.37 -16.30 2.41
C GLU A 58 24.84 -17.25 1.31
N HIS A 59 25.91 -16.91 0.60
CA HIS A 59 26.44 -17.69 -0.54
C HIS A 59 27.75 -18.40 -0.19
N GLU A 60 28.11 -18.43 1.08
CA GLU A 60 29.28 -19.18 1.57
C GLU A 60 29.03 -20.68 1.31
N PRO A 61 29.94 -21.34 0.56
CA PRO A 61 29.79 -22.77 0.26
C PRO A 61 29.72 -23.60 1.54
N VAL A 62 28.84 -24.60 1.56
CA VAL A 62 28.89 -25.65 2.59
C VAL A 62 30.10 -26.52 2.26
N GLN A 63 31.18 -26.39 3.03
CA GLN A 63 32.29 -27.34 2.91
C GLN A 63 31.78 -28.71 3.39
N ALA A 64 31.95 -29.74 2.56
CA ALA A 64 31.84 -31.11 3.03
C ALA A 64 33.01 -31.36 4.01
N PRO A 65 32.80 -32.07 5.13
CA PRO A 65 33.85 -32.28 6.10
C PRO A 65 34.98 -33.10 5.46
N SER A 66 36.15 -32.48 5.25
CA SER A 66 37.40 -33.18 5.01
C SER A 66 38.04 -33.52 6.35
N GLU A 67 38.48 -34.76 6.54
CA GLU A 67 39.01 -35.33 7.80
C GLU A 67 40.33 -34.71 8.31
N ALA A 68 40.70 -33.50 7.89
CA ALA A 68 42.05 -32.98 8.13
C ALA A 68 42.15 -31.49 8.47
N ASP A 69 41.13 -30.86 9.05
CA ASP A 69 41.30 -29.48 9.56
C ASP A 69 40.70 -29.25 10.95
N ASN A 70 41.59 -28.91 11.86
CA ASN A 70 41.30 -28.49 13.23
C ASN A 70 40.47 -27.19 13.23
N ALA A 71 39.25 -27.29 13.77
CA ALA A 71 38.52 -26.26 14.51
C ALA A 71 38.86 -24.78 14.22
N SER A 72 38.24 -24.15 13.20
CA SER A 72 37.86 -22.72 13.26
C SER A 72 37.11 -22.15 12.02
N SER A 73 36.71 -22.93 11.01
CA SER A 73 35.80 -22.43 9.96
C SER A 73 34.34 -22.81 10.28
N GLY A 74 33.53 -21.81 10.63
CA GLY A 74 32.19 -22.02 11.19
C GLY A 74 31.24 -22.82 10.30
N ASP A 75 30.96 -24.05 10.73
CA ASP A 75 30.01 -24.97 10.11
C ASP A 75 28.68 -24.28 9.80
N ARG A 76 28.29 -24.31 8.53
CA ARG A 76 26.98 -23.91 8.05
C ARG A 76 26.23 -25.15 7.60
N ILE A 77 25.02 -25.33 8.11
CA ILE A 77 24.14 -26.42 7.70
C ILE A 77 22.99 -25.87 6.83
N PRO A 78 22.38 -26.68 5.95
CA PRO A 78 21.08 -26.35 5.38
C PRO A 78 20.08 -26.02 6.49
N CYS A 79 19.25 -25.00 6.29
CA CYS A 79 18.24 -24.65 7.29
C CYS A 79 17.25 -25.80 7.45
N PRO A 80 16.96 -26.25 8.69
CA PRO A 80 15.97 -27.31 8.93
C PRO A 80 14.55 -26.98 8.49
N LEU A 81 14.23 -25.68 8.34
CA LEU A 81 12.90 -25.19 7.95
C LEU A 81 12.77 -24.94 6.44
N ASP A 82 13.87 -24.62 5.75
CA ASP A 82 13.90 -24.48 4.29
C ASP A 82 15.31 -24.81 3.77
N PRO A 83 15.52 -25.99 3.16
CA PRO A 83 16.82 -26.40 2.63
C PRO A 83 17.40 -25.49 1.54
N LYS A 84 16.65 -24.51 1.01
CA LYS A 84 17.11 -23.56 -0.01
C LYS A 84 18.10 -22.52 0.51
N HIS A 85 18.27 -22.37 1.82
CA HIS A 85 19.32 -21.52 2.41
C HIS A 85 20.05 -22.23 3.54
N THR A 86 21.21 -21.67 3.92
CA THR A 86 22.08 -22.23 4.96
C THR A 86 22.11 -21.33 6.19
N VAL A 87 22.52 -21.90 7.33
CA VAL A 87 22.64 -21.22 8.62
C VAL A 87 23.87 -21.73 9.35
N SER A 88 24.61 -20.83 10.00
CA SER A 88 25.71 -21.23 10.90
C SER A 88 25.16 -22.04 12.07
N VAL A 89 25.77 -23.18 12.37
CA VAL A 89 25.37 -24.07 13.47
C VAL A 89 25.28 -23.30 14.79
N ALA A 90 26.28 -22.46 15.09
CA ALA A 90 26.30 -21.62 16.30
C ALA A 90 25.15 -20.60 16.39
N LYS A 91 24.48 -20.29 15.28
CA LYS A 91 23.36 -19.35 15.19
C LYS A 91 22.03 -20.04 14.86
N LEU A 92 22.00 -21.37 14.82
CA LEU A 92 20.82 -22.13 14.41
C LEU A 92 19.60 -21.78 15.27
N GLU A 93 19.75 -21.80 16.59
CA GLU A 93 18.62 -21.51 17.49
C GLU A 93 18.04 -20.10 17.28
N LYS A 94 18.91 -19.09 17.15
CA LYS A 94 18.50 -17.71 16.84
C LYS A 94 17.85 -17.62 15.45
N HIS A 95 18.38 -18.34 14.48
CA HIS A 95 17.85 -18.37 13.12
C HIS A 95 16.47 -19.01 13.05
N LEU A 96 16.22 -20.14 13.72
CA LEU A 96 14.91 -20.80 13.73
C LEU A 96 13.80 -19.87 14.25
N LYS A 97 14.14 -18.94 15.16
CA LYS A 97 13.21 -17.91 15.66
C LYS A 97 12.88 -16.82 14.63
N ILE A 98 13.73 -16.57 13.64
CA ILE A 98 13.56 -15.50 12.63
C ILE A 98 13.43 -16.00 11.20
N CYS A 99 13.49 -17.32 10.98
CA CYS A 99 13.44 -17.93 9.66
C CYS A 99 12.08 -17.66 9.01
N ASN A 100 12.10 -17.25 7.73
CA ASN A 100 10.87 -17.02 6.98
C ASN A 100 10.06 -18.31 6.74
N ALA A 101 10.70 -19.47 6.80
CA ALA A 101 10.07 -20.78 6.66
C ALA A 101 9.61 -21.39 7.99
N ARG A 102 9.76 -20.65 9.10
CA ARG A 102 9.18 -21.05 10.39
C ARG A 102 7.67 -21.19 10.23
N PRO A 103 7.04 -22.25 10.77
CA PRO A 103 5.59 -22.32 10.88
C PRO A 103 5.06 -21.01 11.47
N ALA A 104 3.95 -20.51 10.92
CA ALA A 104 3.27 -19.38 11.54
C ALA A 104 3.01 -19.74 13.01
N ALA A 105 3.25 -18.80 13.92
CA ALA A 105 2.79 -18.96 15.29
C ALA A 105 1.27 -19.19 15.28
N GLU A 106 0.72 -19.71 16.38
CA GLU A 106 -0.72 -19.93 16.58
C GLU A 106 -1.60 -18.93 15.82
N LYS A 107 -2.68 -19.43 15.19
CA LYS A 107 -3.63 -18.63 14.39
C LYS A 107 -3.96 -17.36 15.18
N LEU A 108 -3.40 -16.24 14.73
CA LEU A 108 -3.59 -14.95 15.38
C LEU A 108 -5.09 -14.65 15.41
N PRO A 109 -5.65 -14.12 16.51
CA PRO A 109 -7.10 -13.98 16.65
C PRO A 109 -7.72 -13.06 15.58
N TYR A 110 -6.92 -12.13 15.05
CA TYR A 110 -7.31 -11.21 13.98
C TYR A 110 -7.06 -11.74 12.56
N ILE A 111 -6.77 -13.03 12.39
CA ILE A 111 -6.57 -13.67 11.09
C ILE A 111 -7.61 -14.78 10.92
N ASP A 112 -8.59 -14.53 10.04
CA ASP A 112 -9.52 -15.54 9.54
C ASP A 112 -9.50 -15.61 8.01
N THR A 113 -8.98 -16.72 7.49
CA THR A 113 -8.60 -16.83 6.08
C THR A 113 -9.79 -16.62 5.14
N GLY A 114 -9.65 -15.63 4.24
CA GLY A 114 -10.61 -15.32 3.19
C GLY A 114 -11.87 -14.60 3.66
N ILE A 115 -11.97 -14.14 4.91
CA ILE A 115 -13.16 -13.47 5.45
C ILE A 115 -13.57 -12.23 4.62
N ASN A 116 -12.60 -11.53 4.04
CA ASN A 116 -12.85 -10.35 3.19
C ASN A 116 -12.81 -10.68 1.69
N GLY A 117 -12.69 -11.95 1.31
CA GLY A 117 -12.58 -12.42 -0.09
C GLY A 117 -13.90 -12.75 -0.78
N GLY A 118 -15.05 -12.44 -0.17
CA GLY A 118 -16.39 -12.78 -0.68
C GLY A 118 -16.79 -12.11 -2.02
N SER A 119 -17.98 -12.47 -2.52
CA SER A 119 -18.58 -11.94 -3.77
C SER A 119 -19.94 -11.32 -3.49
N ASP A 120 -20.26 -10.20 -4.15
CA ASP A 120 -21.52 -9.47 -4.02
C ASP A 120 -22.50 -9.70 -5.19
N GLY A 121 -22.08 -10.38 -6.26
CA GLY A 121 -22.87 -10.54 -7.49
C GLY A 121 -22.93 -11.96 -8.07
N GLU A 122 -22.32 -12.96 -7.43
CA GLU A 122 -22.29 -14.35 -7.90
C GLU A 122 -22.74 -15.28 -6.76
N GLU A 123 -23.87 -15.97 -6.92
CA GLU A 123 -24.43 -16.89 -5.91
C GLU A 123 -23.66 -18.21 -5.79
N GLN A 124 -22.92 -18.60 -6.83
CA GLN A 124 -22.05 -19.78 -6.84
C GLN A 124 -20.67 -19.36 -7.37
N GLN A 125 -19.62 -19.78 -6.66
CA GLN A 125 -18.27 -19.74 -7.20
C GLN A 125 -18.21 -20.72 -8.37
N HIS A 126 -18.60 -20.29 -9.57
CA HIS A 126 -18.17 -21.02 -10.76
C HIS A 126 -16.64 -21.05 -10.71
N PRO A 127 -16.00 -22.20 -10.99
CA PRO A 127 -14.57 -22.20 -11.26
C PRO A 127 -14.41 -21.22 -12.42
N VAL A 128 -13.92 -20.03 -12.11
CA VAL A 128 -13.42 -19.14 -13.15
C VAL A 128 -12.22 -19.93 -13.64
N ASP A 129 -12.41 -20.73 -14.69
CA ASP A 129 -11.31 -21.24 -15.50
C ASP A 129 -10.37 -20.06 -15.59
N SER A 130 -9.13 -20.22 -15.13
CA SER A 130 -8.17 -19.15 -15.13
C SER A 130 -8.09 -18.69 -16.57
N ALA A 131 -8.89 -17.68 -16.92
CA ALA A 131 -9.10 -17.30 -18.29
C ALA A 131 -7.76 -16.72 -18.63
N LEU A 132 -6.95 -17.54 -19.34
CA LEU A 132 -5.57 -17.28 -19.71
C LEU A 132 -5.50 -15.79 -19.97
N GLN A 133 -4.78 -15.04 -19.14
CA GLN A 133 -4.80 -13.59 -19.12
C GLN A 133 -4.50 -13.08 -20.54
N LYS A 134 -5.54 -12.90 -21.38
CA LYS A 134 -5.37 -12.57 -22.79
C LYS A 134 -4.79 -11.18 -22.83
N LYS A 135 -3.75 -10.95 -23.63
CA LYS A 135 -3.29 -9.57 -23.82
C LYS A 135 -4.39 -8.83 -24.55
N LEU A 136 -4.45 -7.52 -24.35
CA LEU A 136 -5.44 -6.70 -25.04
C LEU A 136 -5.30 -6.83 -26.57
N THR A 137 -4.09 -7.07 -27.06
CA THR A 137 -3.75 -7.39 -28.46
C THR A 137 -4.40 -8.65 -29.00
N ASP A 138 -4.74 -9.60 -28.12
CA ASP A 138 -5.27 -10.91 -28.52
C ASP A 138 -6.80 -10.89 -28.65
N ILE A 139 -7.44 -9.80 -28.22
CA ILE A 139 -8.87 -9.58 -28.36
C ILE A 139 -9.14 -9.09 -29.79
N PRO A 140 -10.13 -9.64 -30.52
CA PRO A 140 -10.52 -9.14 -31.83
C PRO A 140 -10.93 -7.66 -31.80
N ALA A 141 -10.55 -6.90 -32.85
CA ALA A 141 -10.86 -5.48 -32.93
C ALA A 141 -12.37 -5.19 -32.84
N SER A 142 -13.21 -6.02 -33.47
CA SER A 142 -14.67 -5.91 -33.40
C SER A 142 -15.22 -6.04 -31.97
N GLN A 143 -14.71 -7.00 -31.20
CA GLN A 143 -15.10 -7.17 -29.79
C GLN A 143 -14.67 -5.98 -28.94
N LEU A 144 -13.46 -5.45 -29.17
CA LEU A 144 -12.95 -4.29 -28.45
C LEU A 144 -13.75 -3.03 -28.79
N THR A 145 -14.13 -2.82 -30.05
CA THR A 145 -14.99 -1.70 -30.47
C THR A 145 -16.37 -1.75 -29.81
N VAL A 146 -16.99 -2.94 -29.73
CA VAL A 146 -18.26 -3.12 -29.00
C VAL A 146 -18.11 -2.79 -27.51
N LEU A 147 -17.02 -3.26 -26.87
CA LEU A 147 -16.75 -2.96 -25.48
C LEU A 147 -16.51 -1.45 -25.24
N VAL A 148 -15.81 -0.77 -26.16
CA VAL A 148 -15.60 0.69 -26.09
C VAL A 148 -16.92 1.44 -26.17
N ALA A 149 -17.82 1.06 -27.08
CA ALA A 149 -19.16 1.66 -27.18
C ALA A 149 -19.94 1.45 -25.87
N LYS A 150 -19.87 0.26 -25.29
CA LYS A 150 -20.50 -0.07 -24.00
C LYS A 150 -19.92 0.75 -22.85
N VAL A 151 -18.60 0.89 -22.76
CA VAL A 151 -17.91 1.75 -21.79
C VAL A 151 -18.40 3.20 -21.91
N ASN A 152 -18.50 3.74 -23.13
CA ASN A 152 -19.02 5.08 -23.34
C ASN A 152 -20.46 5.23 -22.86
N SER A 153 -21.33 4.26 -23.18
CA SER A 153 -22.73 4.26 -22.75
C SER A 153 -22.88 4.22 -21.22
N ILE A 154 -22.17 3.31 -20.54
CA ILE A 154 -22.21 3.21 -19.08
C ILE A 154 -21.67 4.49 -18.44
N TYR A 155 -20.57 5.04 -18.98
CA TYR A 155 -19.99 6.28 -18.48
C TYR A 155 -21.01 7.43 -18.56
N SER A 156 -21.62 7.64 -19.73
CA SER A 156 -22.61 8.71 -19.91
C SER A 156 -23.86 8.53 -19.04
N ALA A 157 -24.25 7.30 -18.74
CA ALA A 157 -25.44 7.01 -17.93
C ALA A 157 -25.19 7.10 -16.42
N SER A 158 -23.99 6.76 -15.94
CA SER A 158 -23.73 6.51 -14.52
C SER A 158 -22.64 7.38 -13.90
N VAL A 159 -21.74 7.97 -14.70
CA VAL A 159 -20.61 8.76 -14.18
C VAL A 159 -20.96 10.24 -14.24
N GLY A 160 -21.26 10.82 -13.08
CA GLY A 160 -21.43 12.27 -12.92
C GLY A 160 -20.10 13.03 -12.91
N SER A 161 -20.18 14.36 -12.76
CA SER A 161 -19.01 15.19 -12.52
C SER A 161 -18.37 14.85 -11.17
N ILE A 162 -17.04 14.96 -11.09
CA ILE A 162 -16.29 14.78 -9.85
C ILE A 162 -15.90 16.17 -9.37
N GLU A 163 -16.32 16.52 -8.16
CA GLU A 163 -15.98 17.79 -7.55
C GLU A 163 -14.48 17.87 -7.22
N GLU A 164 -13.88 19.03 -7.51
CA GLU A 164 -12.55 19.37 -7.04
C GLU A 164 -12.60 19.81 -5.58
N LEU A 165 -11.95 19.04 -4.71
CA LEU A 165 -11.85 19.32 -3.29
C LEU A 165 -10.46 18.87 -2.83
N SER A 166 -9.51 19.80 -2.85
CA SER A 166 -8.10 19.57 -2.50
C SER A 166 -7.67 20.43 -1.30
N PRO A 167 -8.32 20.30 -0.11
CA PRO A 167 -7.88 21.02 1.09
C PRO A 167 -6.45 20.63 1.45
N ARG A 168 -5.75 21.46 2.23
CA ARG A 168 -4.41 21.14 2.76
C ARG A 168 -4.47 21.12 4.27
N HIS A 169 -4.06 20.01 4.88
CA HIS A 169 -3.96 19.96 6.33
C HIS A 169 -2.72 20.75 6.82
N PRO A 170 -2.85 21.67 7.80
CA PRO A 170 -1.76 22.51 8.30
C PRO A 170 -0.56 21.74 8.85
N ILE A 171 -0.75 20.51 9.35
CA ILE A 171 0.33 19.67 9.91
C ILE A 171 1.53 19.46 8.97
N LEU A 172 1.35 19.61 7.65
CA LEU A 172 2.41 19.46 6.64
C LEU A 172 2.94 20.79 6.09
N GLU A 173 2.40 21.95 6.51
CA GLU A 173 2.73 23.25 5.92
C GLU A 173 4.23 23.56 5.96
N GLN A 174 4.87 23.33 7.12
CA GLN A 174 6.32 23.54 7.28
C GLN A 174 7.16 22.63 6.36
N GLU A 175 6.79 21.36 6.22
CA GLU A 175 7.50 20.41 5.36
C GLU A 175 7.29 20.72 3.88
N LEU A 176 6.11 21.22 3.51
CA LEU A 176 5.83 21.65 2.14
C LEU A 176 6.62 22.90 1.76
N ALA A 177 6.92 23.78 2.72
CA ALA A 177 7.74 24.97 2.54
C ALA A 177 9.27 24.69 2.57
N THR A 178 9.69 23.42 2.68
CA THR A 178 11.10 23.06 2.83
C THR A 178 11.83 23.03 1.47
N ASP A 179 12.74 23.99 1.26
CA ASP A 179 13.40 24.25 -0.04
C ASP A 179 14.23 23.09 -0.62
N HIS A 180 14.78 22.21 0.22
CA HIS A 180 15.67 21.13 -0.25
C HIS A 180 14.93 19.88 -0.71
N TYR A 181 13.59 19.85 -0.64
CA TYR A 181 12.81 18.72 -1.13
C TYR A 181 12.65 18.74 -2.65
N GLY A 182 13.10 17.66 -3.28
CA GLY A 182 12.89 17.45 -4.70
C GLY A 182 11.41 17.19 -5.06
N PRO A 183 11.05 17.32 -6.36
CA PRO A 183 9.67 17.23 -6.84
C PRO A 183 8.92 15.96 -6.43
N HIS A 184 9.62 14.83 -6.35
CA HIS A 184 9.02 13.55 -5.95
C HIS A 184 8.59 13.55 -4.47
N THR A 185 9.40 14.14 -3.59
CA THR A 185 9.07 14.25 -2.17
C THR A 185 7.91 15.21 -1.97
N LEU A 186 7.98 16.40 -2.58
CA LEU A 186 6.90 17.39 -2.55
C LEU A 186 5.59 16.80 -3.05
N LYS A 187 5.60 16.10 -4.20
CA LYS A 187 4.43 15.38 -4.71
C LYS A 187 3.79 14.48 -3.63
N HIS A 188 4.58 13.67 -2.95
CA HIS A 188 4.05 12.78 -1.92
C HIS A 188 3.52 13.53 -0.70
N LEU A 189 4.20 14.59 -0.25
CA LEU A 189 3.76 15.44 0.85
C LEU A 189 2.44 16.14 0.50
N THR A 190 2.33 16.73 -0.70
CA THR A 190 1.12 17.38 -1.21
C THR A 190 -0.06 16.42 -1.22
N GLN A 191 0.11 15.21 -1.76
CA GLN A 191 -0.93 14.20 -1.72
C GLN A 191 -1.33 13.81 -0.29
N SER A 192 -0.37 13.63 0.62
CA SER A 192 -0.67 13.28 2.01
C SER A 192 -1.39 14.42 2.74
N SER A 193 -0.97 15.66 2.54
CA SER A 193 -1.64 16.86 3.09
C SER A 193 -3.07 16.98 2.59
N ALA A 194 -3.34 16.66 1.32
CA ALA A 194 -4.69 16.65 0.80
C ALA A 194 -5.58 15.57 1.40
N LEU A 195 -5.07 14.35 1.54
CA LEU A 195 -5.85 13.27 2.15
C LEU A 195 -6.20 13.60 3.61
N LEU A 196 -5.25 14.14 4.38
CA LEU A 196 -5.52 14.56 5.75
C LEU A 196 -6.47 15.77 5.83
N GLY A 197 -6.37 16.70 4.87
CA GLY A 197 -7.31 17.83 4.77
C GLY A 197 -8.73 17.36 4.46
N LEU A 198 -8.89 16.31 3.64
CA LEU A 198 -10.18 15.69 3.40
C LEU A 198 -10.70 14.95 4.63
N MET A 199 -9.83 14.29 5.40
CA MET A 199 -10.24 13.68 6.68
C MET A 199 -10.77 14.73 7.65
N GLU A 200 -10.14 15.91 7.72
CA GLU A 200 -10.63 17.03 8.52
C GLU A 200 -11.98 17.55 7.99
N HIS A 201 -12.06 17.81 6.68
CA HIS A 201 -13.26 18.32 6.03
C HIS A 201 -14.50 17.43 6.19
N PHE A 202 -14.32 16.10 6.23
CA PHE A 202 -15.41 15.13 6.41
C PHE A 202 -15.57 14.66 7.87
N ASP A 203 -15.06 15.42 8.84
CA ASP A 203 -15.18 15.16 10.27
C ASP A 203 -14.67 13.77 10.72
N PHE A 204 -13.67 13.23 10.04
CA PHE A 204 -13.03 11.97 10.45
C PHE A 204 -12.02 12.17 11.58
N LEU A 205 -11.42 13.36 11.70
CA LEU A 205 -10.42 13.66 12.73
C LEU A 205 -11.09 14.03 14.07
N GLN A 206 -11.62 13.04 14.78
CA GLN A 206 -12.35 13.23 16.05
C GLN A 206 -11.73 12.42 17.18
N ASN A 207 -11.98 12.84 18.44
CA ASN A 207 -11.59 12.09 19.63
C ASN A 207 -12.25 10.70 19.69
N GLY A 208 -11.57 9.71 20.27
CA GLY A 208 -12.11 8.35 20.34
C GLY A 208 -12.08 7.61 19.01
N THR A 209 -11.22 8.01 18.06
CA THR A 209 -11.15 7.42 16.73
C THR A 209 -9.97 6.48 16.58
N VAL A 210 -10.23 5.27 16.09
CA VAL A 210 -9.20 4.38 15.57
C VAL A 210 -9.07 4.59 14.06
N PHE A 211 -7.90 5.02 13.63
CA PHE A 211 -7.58 5.20 12.23
C PHE A 211 -6.85 3.97 11.69
N VAL A 212 -7.34 3.40 10.59
CA VAL A 212 -6.75 2.19 9.98
C VAL A 212 -6.20 2.55 8.61
N GLU A 213 -4.86 2.64 8.48
CA GLU A 213 -4.21 2.75 7.18
C GLU A 213 -4.05 1.35 6.55
N PHE A 214 -4.86 1.08 5.53
CA PHE A 214 -4.76 -0.12 4.71
C PHE A 214 -3.65 0.01 3.68
N GLY A 215 -2.77 -0.99 3.61
CA GLY A 215 -1.60 -0.98 2.72
C GLY A 215 -0.62 0.13 3.09
N ALA A 216 -0.31 0.24 4.38
CA ALA A 216 0.43 1.37 4.93
C ALA A 216 1.85 1.52 4.37
N GLY A 217 2.44 0.46 3.80
CA GLY A 217 3.77 0.52 3.22
C GLY A 217 4.80 0.99 4.24
N LYS A 218 5.49 2.09 3.90
CA LYS A 218 6.47 2.75 4.79
C LYS A 218 5.83 3.62 5.87
N GLY A 219 4.50 3.71 5.96
CA GLY A 219 3.75 4.47 6.98
C GLY A 219 3.84 5.98 6.79
N GLN A 220 3.85 6.47 5.54
CA GLN A 220 4.00 7.91 5.29
C GLN A 220 2.75 8.72 5.68
N VAL A 221 1.54 8.21 5.41
CA VAL A 221 0.30 8.90 5.80
C VAL A 221 0.08 8.73 7.30
N SER A 222 0.20 7.51 7.83
CA SER A 222 0.09 7.25 9.27
C SER A 222 1.07 8.06 10.11
N TYR A 223 2.28 8.33 9.63
CA TYR A 223 3.22 9.21 10.36
C TYR A 223 2.61 10.58 10.61
N TRP A 224 2.05 11.22 9.58
CA TRP A 224 1.43 12.54 9.73
C TRP A 224 0.12 12.48 10.51
N LEU A 225 -0.66 11.42 10.33
CA LEU A 225 -1.89 11.21 11.11
C LEU A 225 -1.59 11.04 12.61
N ALA A 226 -0.53 10.31 12.96
CA ALA A 226 -0.09 10.18 14.35
C ALA A 226 0.34 11.53 14.94
N ARG A 227 0.99 12.40 14.16
CA ARG A 227 1.33 13.77 14.61
C ARG A 227 0.09 14.62 14.87
N ILE A 228 -0.96 14.47 14.06
CA ILE A 228 -2.25 15.11 14.33
C ILE A 228 -2.82 14.57 15.64
N VAL A 229 -2.82 13.24 15.81
CA VAL A 229 -3.32 12.60 17.03
C VAL A 229 -2.59 13.11 18.28
N GLU A 230 -1.25 13.14 18.27
CA GLU A 230 -0.43 13.64 19.38
C GLU A 230 -0.71 15.10 19.76
N GLN A 231 -1.05 15.94 18.78
CA GLN A 231 -1.15 17.39 18.96
C GLN A 231 -2.59 17.88 19.20
N GLN A 232 -3.59 17.17 18.68
CA GLN A 232 -4.93 17.71 18.50
C GLN A 232 -6.04 16.78 19.01
N LEU A 233 -5.78 15.48 19.15
CA LEU A 233 -6.81 14.49 19.48
C LEU A 233 -6.46 13.71 20.75
N SER A 234 -7.48 13.08 21.32
CA SER A 234 -7.37 12.26 22.53
C SER A 234 -8.13 10.96 22.35
N SER A 235 -7.70 9.91 23.05
CA SER A 235 -8.30 8.57 22.96
C SER A 235 -8.31 8.00 21.53
N CYS A 236 -7.27 8.27 20.76
CA CYS A 236 -7.16 7.81 19.37
C CYS A 236 -6.00 6.83 19.20
N LYS A 237 -6.09 5.97 18.20
CA LYS A 237 -5.02 5.02 17.81
C LYS A 237 -4.89 4.97 16.30
N VAL A 238 -3.67 4.80 15.80
CA VAL A 238 -3.36 4.66 14.37
C VAL A 238 -2.81 3.25 14.12
N LEU A 239 -3.58 2.46 13.38
CA LEU A 239 -3.27 1.10 12.99
C LEU A 239 -2.75 1.06 11.55
N LEU A 240 -1.55 0.51 11.37
CA LEU A 240 -0.92 0.34 10.06
C LEU A 240 -1.04 -1.12 9.61
N ILE A 241 -1.86 -1.39 8.60
CA ILE A 241 -2.05 -2.74 8.07
C ILE A 241 -1.20 -2.92 6.82
N ASP A 242 -0.29 -3.88 6.82
CA ASP A 242 0.47 -4.28 5.62
C ASP A 242 0.94 -5.74 5.73
N ARG A 243 0.79 -6.52 4.65
CA ARG A 243 1.27 -7.91 4.61
C ARG A 243 2.81 -8.02 4.55
N ALA A 244 3.46 -7.00 3.98
CA ALA A 244 4.89 -6.96 3.73
C ALA A 244 5.67 -6.27 4.86
N SER A 245 6.91 -6.69 5.05
CA SER A 245 7.86 -6.01 5.93
C SER A 245 8.69 -5.03 5.12
N HIS A 246 8.57 -3.74 5.44
CA HIS A 246 9.31 -2.66 4.77
C HIS A 246 10.52 -2.22 5.60
N ARG A 247 11.59 -1.78 4.93
CA ARG A 247 12.73 -1.09 5.56
C ARG A 247 12.44 0.42 5.64
N HIS A 248 13.08 1.11 6.59
CA HIS A 248 12.96 2.57 6.77
C HIS A 248 11.51 3.03 6.99
N LYS A 249 10.79 2.28 7.83
CA LYS A 249 9.43 2.57 8.28
C LYS A 249 9.39 3.90 9.03
N LYS A 250 8.48 4.80 8.64
CA LYS A 250 8.33 6.13 9.24
C LYS A 250 7.68 6.07 10.62
N ASP A 251 6.88 5.04 10.89
CA ASP A 251 6.34 4.73 12.22
C ASP A 251 7.43 4.45 13.27
N ASN A 252 8.66 4.15 12.86
CA ASN A 252 9.77 4.06 13.82
C ASN A 252 10.14 5.42 14.42
N LYS A 253 9.75 6.53 13.79
CA LYS A 253 10.00 7.90 14.27
C LYS A 253 8.98 8.38 15.29
N ILE A 254 7.92 7.62 15.53
CA ILE A 254 6.91 7.93 16.53
C ILE A 254 7.35 7.20 17.80
N GLU A 255 7.55 7.98 18.87
CA GLU A 255 8.04 7.49 20.14
C GLU A 255 6.94 6.75 20.91
N ASP A 256 5.74 7.32 20.91
CA ASP A 256 4.57 6.74 21.56
C ASP A 256 4.05 5.50 20.77
N ARG A 257 4.24 4.33 21.38
CA ARG A 257 3.80 3.04 20.82
C ARG A 257 2.35 2.70 21.14
N ASP A 258 1.73 3.42 22.06
CA ASP A 258 0.32 3.23 22.40
C ASP A 258 -0.56 3.93 21.35
N ILE A 259 -0.09 5.05 20.79
CA ILE A 259 -0.77 5.73 19.67
C ILE A 259 -0.63 4.94 18.37
N VAL A 260 0.51 4.30 18.11
CA VAL A 260 0.81 3.71 16.79
C VAL A 260 1.15 2.24 16.87
N GLN A 261 0.32 1.41 16.23
CA GLN A 261 0.54 -0.02 16.11
C GLN A 261 0.56 -0.45 14.66
N ARG A 262 1.60 -1.20 14.26
CA ARG A 262 1.67 -1.84 12.96
C ARG A 262 1.29 -3.30 13.06
N VAL A 263 0.28 -3.70 12.30
CA VAL A 263 -0.21 -5.07 12.22
C VAL A 263 0.20 -5.69 10.89
N ARG A 264 0.89 -6.82 10.94
CA ARG A 264 1.26 -7.58 9.75
C ARG A 264 0.17 -8.58 9.41
N ALA A 265 -0.71 -8.22 8.48
CA ALA A 265 -1.83 -9.05 8.05
C ALA A 265 -2.08 -8.88 6.54
N ASP A 266 -2.60 -9.93 5.89
CA ASP A 266 -3.26 -9.77 4.60
C ASP A 266 -4.69 -9.28 4.83
N ILE A 267 -5.11 -8.27 4.07
CA ILE A 267 -6.45 -7.68 4.21
C ILE A 267 -7.51 -8.72 3.86
N ALA A 268 -7.21 -9.69 3.00
CA ALA A 268 -8.13 -10.79 2.68
C ALA A 268 -8.54 -11.60 3.92
N ASP A 269 -7.70 -11.65 4.94
CA ASP A 269 -7.85 -12.49 6.13
C ASP A 269 -8.09 -11.68 7.42
N LEU A 270 -8.10 -10.35 7.34
CA LEU A 270 -8.10 -9.49 8.53
C LEU A 270 -9.48 -9.38 9.19
N VAL A 271 -9.54 -9.63 10.50
CA VAL A 271 -10.70 -9.36 11.36
C VAL A 271 -10.38 -8.16 12.25
N LEU A 272 -10.97 -6.99 11.95
CA LEU A 272 -10.64 -5.72 12.62
C LEU A 272 -11.05 -5.72 14.10
N GLU A 273 -12.12 -6.41 14.44
CA GLU A 273 -12.71 -6.51 15.78
C GLU A 273 -11.83 -7.26 16.77
N GLN A 274 -10.93 -8.09 16.25
CA GLN A 274 -10.00 -8.91 17.02
C GLN A 274 -8.62 -8.24 17.15
N LEU A 275 -8.47 -7.02 16.62
CA LEU A 275 -7.32 -6.19 16.90
C LEU A 275 -7.45 -5.58 18.30
N ASP A 276 -6.30 -5.22 18.86
CA ASP A 276 -6.21 -4.51 20.14
C ASP A 276 -6.70 -3.06 19.96
N LEU A 277 -8.00 -2.86 20.13
CA LEU A 277 -8.66 -1.56 20.06
C LEU A 277 -8.83 -0.99 21.48
N PRO A 278 -8.51 0.30 21.73
CA PRO A 278 -8.75 0.92 23.04
C PRO A 278 -10.23 0.85 23.43
N ASP A 279 -10.53 0.60 24.70
CA ASP A 279 -11.92 0.62 25.22
C ASP A 279 -12.61 1.98 25.03
N THR A 280 -11.83 3.05 24.88
CA THR A 280 -12.29 4.41 24.61
C THR A 280 -12.65 4.66 23.14
N THR A 281 -12.47 3.65 22.27
CA THR A 281 -12.83 3.74 20.85
C THR A 281 -14.34 3.96 20.73
N LYS A 282 -14.71 4.99 19.96
CA LYS A 282 -16.08 5.31 19.59
C LYS A 282 -16.35 4.96 18.13
N GLN A 283 -15.34 5.13 17.29
CA GLN A 283 -15.47 4.94 15.86
C GLN A 283 -14.17 4.51 15.19
N LEU A 284 -14.32 3.92 14.00
CA LEU A 284 -13.22 3.51 13.13
C LEU A 284 -13.30 4.27 11.80
N VAL A 285 -12.14 4.74 11.32
CA VAL A 285 -11.99 5.37 10.00
C VAL A 285 -10.89 4.67 9.20
N GLY A 286 -11.22 4.21 8.00
CA GLY A 286 -10.25 3.62 7.07
C GLY A 286 -9.56 4.67 6.18
N ILE A 287 -8.26 4.53 5.94
CA ILE A 287 -7.51 5.36 4.98
C ILE A 287 -6.56 4.52 4.11
N GLY A 288 -6.29 4.97 2.90
CA GLY A 288 -5.37 4.31 1.97
C GLY A 288 -4.97 5.22 0.81
N LYS A 289 -3.68 5.27 0.48
CA LYS A 289 -3.14 6.17 -0.57
C LYS A 289 -2.69 5.44 -1.84
N HIS A 290 -2.00 4.32 -1.68
CA HIS A 290 -1.48 3.51 -2.78
C HIS A 290 -1.87 2.05 -2.62
N LEU A 291 -3.09 1.84 -2.15
CA LEU A 291 -3.66 0.51 -2.02
C LEU A 291 -3.89 -0.07 -3.42
N CYS A 292 -3.47 -1.31 -3.66
CA CYS A 292 -3.69 -1.93 -4.97
C CYS A 292 -5.20 -2.13 -5.22
N GLY A 293 -5.63 -2.20 -6.49
CA GLY A 293 -7.04 -2.34 -6.86
C GLY A 293 -7.78 -3.40 -6.03
N SER A 294 -7.32 -4.65 -6.08
CA SER A 294 -7.89 -5.73 -5.27
C SER A 294 -7.85 -5.48 -3.76
N ALA A 295 -6.77 -4.87 -3.24
CA ALA A 295 -6.68 -4.58 -1.80
C ALA A 295 -7.65 -3.47 -1.38
N THR A 296 -7.96 -2.50 -2.25
CA THR A 296 -9.02 -1.52 -2.01
C THR A 296 -10.35 -2.23 -1.85
N ASP A 297 -10.66 -3.16 -2.76
CA ASP A 297 -11.92 -3.90 -2.73
C ASP A 297 -12.03 -4.79 -1.46
N LEU A 298 -10.94 -5.45 -1.07
CA LEU A 298 -10.84 -6.20 0.19
C LEU A 298 -11.01 -5.30 1.42
N ALA A 299 -10.42 -4.09 1.41
CA ALA A 299 -10.53 -3.14 2.52
C ALA A 299 -11.95 -2.58 2.69
N LEU A 300 -12.65 -2.29 1.58
CA LEU A 300 -14.07 -1.90 1.61
C LEU A 300 -14.92 -3.01 2.24
N ARG A 301 -14.69 -4.27 1.83
CA ARG A 301 -15.35 -5.44 2.43
C ARG A 301 -15.04 -5.60 3.93
N CYS A 302 -13.77 -5.40 4.30
CA CYS A 302 -13.32 -5.46 5.69
C CYS A 302 -14.06 -4.44 6.58
N LEU A 303 -14.21 -3.19 6.12
CA LEU A 303 -14.97 -2.16 6.83
C LEU A 303 -16.47 -2.47 6.93
N ILE A 304 -17.07 -3.04 5.88
CA ILE A 304 -18.47 -3.45 5.90
C ILE A 304 -18.69 -4.61 6.87
N ASN A 305 -17.80 -5.59 6.89
CA ASN A 305 -17.87 -6.72 7.82
C ASN A 305 -17.80 -6.21 9.27
N TYR A 306 -16.87 -5.29 9.56
CA TYR A 306 -16.78 -4.61 10.85
C TYR A 306 -18.09 -3.92 11.23
N ARG A 307 -18.67 -3.15 10.31
CA ARG A 307 -19.96 -2.46 10.55
C ARG A 307 -21.12 -3.41 10.82
N LYS A 308 -21.20 -4.53 10.09
CA LYS A 308 -22.29 -5.52 10.23
C LYS A 308 -22.18 -6.34 11.52
N ASN A 309 -21.05 -6.28 12.22
CA ASN A 309 -20.84 -7.05 13.40
C ASN A 309 -21.61 -6.48 14.59
N VAL A 310 -22.71 -7.13 14.97
CA VAL A 310 -23.58 -6.71 16.09
C VAL A 310 -22.86 -6.71 17.44
N LYS A 311 -21.69 -7.36 17.55
CA LYS A 311 -20.91 -7.44 18.79
C LYS A 311 -20.02 -6.22 19.02
N THR A 312 -19.81 -5.35 18.01
CA THR A 312 -18.99 -4.15 18.18
C THR A 312 -19.84 -2.99 18.68
N SER A 313 -19.43 -2.36 19.78
CA SER A 313 -20.02 -1.11 20.29
C SER A 313 -19.60 0.12 19.48
N THR A 314 -18.68 -0.05 18.53
CA THR A 314 -18.04 0.98 17.73
C THR A 314 -18.50 0.92 16.28
N SER A 315 -18.78 2.08 15.68
CA SER A 315 -19.17 2.13 14.28
C SER A 315 -17.98 2.41 13.35
N ALA A 316 -17.96 1.79 12.16
CA ALA A 316 -17.09 2.20 11.07
C ALA A 316 -17.67 3.47 10.41
N LYS A 317 -17.28 4.63 10.94
CA LYS A 317 -17.75 5.96 10.52
C LYS A 317 -17.56 6.21 9.03
N GLY A 318 -16.49 5.69 8.43
CA GLY A 318 -16.21 5.93 7.03
C GLY A 318 -14.82 5.51 6.57
N CYS A 319 -14.51 5.85 5.31
CA CYS A 319 -13.17 5.69 4.76
C CYS A 319 -12.82 6.73 3.69
N LEU A 320 -11.51 6.92 3.49
CA LEU A 320 -10.93 7.74 2.45
C LEU A 320 -9.82 6.96 1.71
N PHE A 321 -10.07 6.57 0.46
CA PHE A 321 -9.10 5.84 -0.37
C PHE A 321 -8.73 6.62 -1.63
N ALA A 322 -7.45 6.98 -1.79
CA ALA A 322 -6.93 7.47 -3.06
C ALA A 322 -6.84 6.31 -4.07
N LEU A 323 -7.55 6.45 -5.18
CA LEU A 323 -7.72 5.39 -6.19
C LEU A 323 -6.68 5.57 -7.29
N CYS A 324 -5.76 4.61 -7.44
CA CYS A 324 -4.69 4.71 -8.45
C CYS A 324 -4.37 3.41 -9.19
N CYS A 325 -4.61 2.25 -8.59
CA CYS A 325 -4.13 0.96 -9.12
C CYS A 325 -5.23 0.10 -9.74
N HIS A 326 -6.13 0.69 -10.54
CA HIS A 326 -7.24 -0.02 -11.20
C HIS A 326 -6.79 -1.20 -12.07
N HIS A 327 -5.59 -1.12 -12.65
CA HIS A 327 -4.98 -2.22 -13.43
C HIS A 327 -4.65 -3.47 -12.60
N ARG A 328 -4.77 -3.38 -11.27
CA ARG A 328 -4.58 -4.48 -10.30
C ARG A 328 -5.90 -4.95 -9.71
N CYS A 329 -7.05 -4.53 -10.23
CA CYS A 329 -8.32 -5.11 -9.83
C CYS A 329 -8.42 -6.54 -10.41
N GLU A 330 -8.96 -7.45 -9.62
CA GLU A 330 -9.22 -8.84 -10.02
C GLU A 330 -10.69 -9.14 -9.80
N TRP A 331 -11.34 -9.81 -10.76
CA TRP A 331 -12.76 -10.11 -10.67
C TRP A 331 -13.11 -10.80 -9.35
N LYS A 332 -12.29 -11.78 -8.92
CA LYS A 332 -12.49 -12.54 -7.68
C LYS A 332 -12.75 -11.64 -6.47
N SER A 333 -11.91 -10.63 -6.29
CA SER A 333 -11.95 -9.74 -5.13
C SER A 333 -12.64 -8.41 -5.39
N PHE A 334 -13.14 -8.13 -6.59
CA PHE A 334 -13.76 -6.85 -6.92
C PHE A 334 -15.11 -6.69 -6.20
N VAL A 335 -15.41 -5.48 -5.73
CA VAL A 335 -16.71 -5.12 -5.15
C VAL A 335 -17.54 -4.34 -6.18
N GLY A 336 -18.87 -4.37 -6.09
CA GLY A 336 -19.73 -3.70 -7.07
C GLY A 336 -19.94 -4.55 -8.32
N LYS A 337 -19.81 -5.87 -8.21
CA LYS A 337 -20.10 -6.80 -9.30
C LYS A 337 -21.56 -6.69 -9.74
N ARG A 338 -22.48 -6.45 -8.80
CA ARG A 338 -23.92 -6.27 -9.12
C ARG A 338 -24.11 -5.13 -10.13
N PHE A 339 -23.49 -3.98 -9.88
CA PHE A 339 -23.53 -2.83 -10.79
C PHE A 339 -22.96 -3.19 -12.18
N LEU A 340 -21.81 -3.87 -12.23
CA LEU A 340 -21.20 -4.27 -13.49
C LEU A 340 -22.09 -5.25 -14.27
N LEU A 341 -22.57 -6.30 -13.61
CA LEU A 341 -23.44 -7.31 -14.20
C LEU A 341 -24.76 -6.73 -14.68
N ALA A 342 -25.36 -5.80 -13.93
CA ALA A 342 -26.57 -5.08 -14.33
C ALA A 342 -26.36 -4.23 -15.58
N ASN A 343 -25.14 -3.73 -15.80
CA ASN A 343 -24.73 -3.06 -17.03
C ASN A 343 -24.17 -4.03 -18.09
N GLY A 344 -24.41 -5.33 -17.91
CA GLY A 344 -24.01 -6.41 -18.80
C GLY A 344 -22.51 -6.72 -18.80
N ILE A 345 -21.70 -6.13 -17.92
CA ILE A 345 -20.25 -6.38 -17.83
C ILE A 345 -20.00 -7.63 -17.00
N GLY A 346 -19.66 -8.72 -17.70
CA GLY A 346 -19.22 -9.98 -17.08
C GLY A 346 -17.71 -10.04 -16.79
N PRO A 347 -17.21 -11.15 -16.23
CA PRO A 347 -15.80 -11.32 -15.85
C PRO A 347 -14.82 -11.11 -17.02
N GLY A 348 -15.15 -11.62 -18.21
CA GLY A 348 -14.32 -11.48 -19.41
C GLY A 348 -14.18 -10.03 -19.89
N GLU A 349 -15.27 -9.27 -19.90
CA GLU A 349 -15.25 -7.84 -20.26
C GLU A 349 -14.60 -7.00 -19.16
N PHE A 350 -14.80 -7.34 -17.89
CA PHE A 350 -14.11 -6.72 -16.76
C PHE A 350 -12.58 -6.81 -16.91
N GLU A 351 -12.06 -7.99 -17.23
CA GLU A 351 -10.62 -8.18 -17.47
C GLU A 351 -10.10 -7.30 -18.61
N CYS A 352 -10.92 -7.05 -19.63
CA CYS A 352 -10.60 -6.14 -20.72
C CYS A 352 -10.61 -4.68 -20.25
N ILE A 353 -11.63 -4.26 -19.48
CA ILE A 353 -11.73 -2.93 -18.87
C ILE A 353 -10.52 -2.64 -17.98
N VAL A 354 -10.14 -3.59 -17.10
CA VAL A 354 -8.96 -3.49 -16.23
C VAL A 354 -7.67 -3.31 -17.03
N ARG A 355 -7.57 -3.87 -18.24
CA ARG A 355 -6.43 -3.62 -19.14
C ARG A 355 -6.52 -2.25 -19.81
N MET A 356 -7.71 -1.85 -20.25
CA MET A 356 -7.96 -0.56 -20.89
C MET A 356 -7.69 0.63 -19.95
N VAL A 357 -7.77 0.46 -18.62
CA VAL A 357 -7.40 1.53 -17.67
C VAL A 357 -5.96 2.02 -17.85
N SER A 358 -5.05 1.18 -18.34
CA SER A 358 -3.66 1.56 -18.57
C SER A 358 -3.55 2.62 -19.67
N TRP A 359 -4.52 2.70 -20.58
CA TRP A 359 -4.55 3.75 -21.60
C TRP A 359 -4.64 5.15 -20.99
N ALA A 360 -5.19 5.31 -19.77
CA ALA A 360 -5.30 6.61 -19.10
C ALA A 360 -3.95 7.22 -18.69
N VAL A 361 -2.91 6.39 -18.50
CA VAL A 361 -1.64 6.79 -17.90
C VAL A 361 -0.41 6.35 -18.69
N CYS A 362 -0.55 5.34 -19.56
CA CYS A 362 0.50 4.94 -20.48
C CYS A 362 0.67 6.04 -21.55
N GLY A 363 1.53 7.02 -21.25
CA GLY A 363 2.22 7.78 -22.27
C GLY A 363 3.02 6.85 -23.20
N THR A 364 3.48 7.39 -24.32
CA THR A 364 4.15 6.78 -25.48
C THR A 364 5.32 5.80 -25.24
N GLY A 365 5.63 5.39 -24.01
CA GLY A 365 6.82 4.62 -23.65
C GLY A 365 8.11 5.44 -23.75
N ARG A 366 8.00 6.75 -24.03
CA ARG A 366 9.11 7.69 -24.16
C ARG A 366 9.25 8.52 -22.86
N SER A 367 10.49 8.82 -22.47
CA SER A 367 10.78 9.72 -21.33
C SER A 367 10.05 11.06 -21.49
N ARG A 368 9.71 11.72 -20.37
CA ARG A 368 9.09 13.06 -20.38
C ARG A 368 9.93 14.07 -21.19
N GLU A 369 11.26 13.93 -21.19
CA GLU A 369 12.16 14.77 -22.01
C GLU A 369 11.93 14.59 -23.52
N ARG A 370 11.72 13.35 -23.99
CA ARG A 370 11.45 13.05 -25.40
C ARG A 370 10.04 13.40 -25.87
N LYS A 371 9.13 13.76 -24.96
CA LYS A 371 7.81 14.30 -25.33
C LYS A 371 7.90 15.78 -25.68
N ALA A 372 8.73 16.55 -24.99
CA ALA A 372 8.94 17.98 -25.27
C ALA A 372 9.69 18.22 -26.59
N GLU A 373 10.55 17.28 -26.99
CA GLU A 373 11.31 17.35 -28.25
C GLU A 373 10.53 16.81 -29.48
N THR A 374 9.37 16.18 -29.28
CA THR A 374 8.62 15.51 -30.35
C THR A 374 7.12 15.81 -30.25
N GLU A 375 6.77 17.08 -30.19
CA GLU A 375 5.41 17.57 -30.49
C GLU A 375 5.16 17.57 -32.01
N THR A 376 5.46 16.47 -32.69
CA THR A 376 5.02 16.27 -34.08
C THR A 376 3.59 15.73 -34.05
N SER A 377 2.64 16.57 -34.44
CA SER A 377 1.19 16.33 -34.48
C SER A 377 0.75 15.05 -35.19
N GLU A 378 1.57 14.50 -36.10
CA GLU A 378 1.25 13.30 -36.90
C GLU A 378 1.15 12.01 -36.10
N ALA A 379 1.90 11.86 -35.00
CA ALA A 379 1.87 10.63 -34.19
C ALA A 379 0.59 10.47 -33.37
N ASP A 380 -0.11 11.57 -33.09
CA ASP A 380 -1.33 11.60 -32.28
C ASP A 380 -2.59 11.39 -33.11
N ALA A 381 -2.52 11.71 -34.41
CA ALA A 381 -3.58 11.45 -35.38
C ALA A 381 -3.61 10.00 -35.88
N LYS A 382 -2.56 9.19 -35.63
CA LYS A 382 -2.53 7.80 -36.08
C LYS A 382 -3.50 6.93 -35.29
N GLU A 383 -4.44 6.33 -36.00
CA GLU A 383 -5.39 5.37 -35.45
C GLU A 383 -4.75 4.00 -35.20
N ASP A 384 -5.23 3.32 -34.16
CA ASP A 384 -4.92 1.92 -33.92
C ASP A 384 -5.85 0.98 -34.70
N ARG A 385 -5.73 -0.33 -34.47
CA ARG A 385 -6.55 -1.37 -35.13
C ARG A 385 -8.06 -1.26 -34.85
N CYS A 386 -8.46 -0.45 -33.87
CA CYS A 386 -9.85 -0.17 -33.52
C CYS A 386 -10.32 1.19 -34.05
N GLY A 387 -9.50 1.89 -34.84
CA GLY A 387 -9.81 3.24 -35.33
C GLY A 387 -9.65 4.31 -34.24
N LEU A 388 -8.94 4.01 -33.14
CA LEU A 388 -8.82 4.93 -32.02
C LEU A 388 -7.48 5.67 -32.08
N THR A 389 -7.55 7.00 -32.01
CA THR A 389 -6.39 7.87 -31.78
C THR A 389 -5.85 7.69 -30.36
N ARG A 390 -4.65 8.21 -30.11
CA ARG A 390 -4.05 8.21 -28.76
C ARG A 390 -4.94 8.91 -27.73
N LEU A 391 -5.48 10.07 -28.10
CA LEU A 391 -6.33 10.88 -27.22
C LEU A 391 -7.63 10.15 -26.86
N GLN A 392 -8.28 9.53 -27.84
CA GLN A 392 -9.48 8.73 -27.61
C GLN A 392 -9.21 7.55 -26.69
N ARG A 393 -8.08 6.84 -26.88
CA ARG A 393 -7.67 5.77 -25.96
C ARG A 393 -7.46 6.26 -24.53
N GLU A 394 -6.77 7.38 -24.36
CA GLU A 394 -6.56 7.96 -23.03
C GLU A 394 -7.90 8.30 -22.36
N GLU A 395 -8.84 8.89 -23.11
CA GLU A 395 -10.19 9.18 -22.63
C GLU A 395 -10.93 7.90 -22.22
N ILE A 396 -10.93 6.87 -23.08
CA ILE A 396 -11.55 5.57 -22.78
C ILE A 396 -10.93 4.94 -21.54
N GLY A 397 -9.61 5.02 -21.37
CA GLY A 397 -8.93 4.53 -20.18
C GLY A 397 -9.40 5.26 -18.91
N ARG A 398 -9.59 6.58 -18.97
CA ARG A 398 -10.16 7.37 -17.85
C ARG A 398 -11.60 6.94 -17.57
N LYS A 399 -12.43 6.74 -18.60
CA LYS A 399 -13.80 6.22 -18.45
C LYS A 399 -13.84 4.85 -17.78
N CYS A 400 -12.97 3.93 -18.19
CA CYS A 400 -12.83 2.61 -17.57
C CYS A 400 -12.53 2.70 -16.07
N LYS A 401 -11.60 3.59 -15.66
CA LYS A 401 -11.32 3.83 -14.24
C LYS A 401 -12.56 4.31 -13.49
N ARG A 402 -13.29 5.28 -14.05
CA ARG A 402 -14.48 5.85 -13.41
C ARG A 402 -15.63 4.85 -13.28
N ILE A 403 -15.84 3.98 -14.25
CA ILE A 403 -16.84 2.90 -14.15
C ILE A 403 -16.52 1.97 -12.97
N LEU A 404 -15.24 1.59 -12.80
CA LEU A 404 -14.82 0.78 -11.65
C LEU A 404 -15.00 1.53 -10.32
N ASP A 405 -14.80 2.85 -10.31
CA ASP A 405 -15.01 3.68 -9.12
C ASP A 405 -16.50 3.84 -8.77
N ILE A 406 -17.38 4.00 -9.77
CA ILE A 406 -18.83 4.02 -9.57
C ILE A 406 -19.33 2.66 -9.05
N ALA A 407 -18.82 1.54 -9.57
CA ALA A 407 -19.16 0.23 -9.03
C ALA A 407 -18.84 0.11 -7.52
N ARG A 408 -17.70 0.64 -7.08
CA ARG A 408 -17.34 0.72 -5.66
C ARG A 408 -18.29 1.62 -4.86
N ILE A 409 -18.69 2.76 -5.43
CA ILE A 409 -19.66 3.66 -4.79
C ILE A 409 -20.99 2.95 -4.59
N GLU A 410 -21.54 2.31 -5.62
CA GLU A 410 -22.82 1.61 -5.53
C GLU A 410 -22.76 0.49 -4.50
N PHE A 411 -21.67 -0.28 -4.48
CA PHE A 411 -21.43 -1.26 -3.43
C PHE A 411 -21.43 -0.65 -2.01
N MET A 412 -20.77 0.49 -1.80
CA MET A 412 -20.74 1.16 -0.50
C MET A 412 -22.12 1.72 -0.12
N LYS A 413 -22.86 2.27 -1.09
CA LYS A 413 -24.23 2.77 -0.90
C LYS A 413 -25.19 1.66 -0.49
N GLU A 414 -25.12 0.50 -1.14
CA GLU A 414 -25.88 -0.70 -0.79
C GLU A 414 -25.59 -1.17 0.64
N ASN A 415 -24.40 -0.87 1.17
CA ASN A 415 -23.97 -1.28 2.52
C ASN A 415 -24.07 -0.17 3.57
N GLY A 416 -24.86 0.88 3.31
CA GLY A 416 -25.23 1.89 4.31
C GLY A 416 -24.29 3.09 4.39
N TYR A 417 -23.48 3.35 3.37
CA TYR A 417 -22.63 4.52 3.29
C TYR A 417 -23.19 5.54 2.27
N ASP A 418 -22.98 6.82 2.54
CA ASP A 418 -22.97 7.84 1.51
C ASP A 418 -21.55 7.91 0.92
N ALA A 419 -21.43 7.79 -0.40
CA ALA A 419 -20.14 7.56 -1.06
C ALA A 419 -19.97 8.42 -2.31
N HIS A 420 -18.83 9.10 -2.38
CA HIS A 420 -18.53 10.13 -3.38
C HIS A 420 -17.10 10.03 -3.88
N LEU A 421 -16.86 10.51 -5.10
CA LEU A 421 -15.52 10.76 -5.61
C LEU A 421 -15.17 12.24 -5.44
N LYS A 422 -13.91 12.52 -5.10
CA LYS A 422 -13.35 13.88 -5.08
C LYS A 422 -12.01 13.91 -5.81
N HIS A 423 -11.75 14.98 -6.56
CA HIS A 423 -10.40 15.29 -7.02
C HIS A 423 -9.61 15.89 -5.86
N TYR A 424 -8.79 15.06 -5.19
CA TYR A 424 -8.09 15.44 -3.96
C TYR A 424 -6.79 16.21 -4.20
N VAL A 425 -6.29 16.22 -5.44
CA VAL A 425 -5.17 17.06 -5.89
C VAL A 425 -5.36 17.40 -7.36
N ASN A 426 -4.64 18.40 -7.86
CA ASN A 426 -4.65 18.70 -9.29
C ASN A 426 -3.84 17.67 -10.10
N THR A 427 -4.20 17.53 -11.37
CA THR A 427 -3.59 16.64 -12.36
C THR A 427 -2.11 16.90 -12.63
N ASP A 428 -1.62 18.12 -12.39
CA ASP A 428 -0.21 18.50 -12.46
C ASP A 428 0.64 17.77 -11.39
N ILE A 429 0.06 17.49 -10.22
CA ILE A 429 0.68 16.70 -9.15
C ILE A 429 0.68 15.21 -9.51
N THR A 430 -0.49 14.69 -9.93
CA THR A 430 -0.63 13.30 -10.36
C THR A 430 -1.86 13.09 -11.24
N LEU A 431 -1.76 12.20 -12.23
CA LEU A 431 -2.94 11.75 -12.99
C LEU A 431 -3.86 10.84 -12.18
N GLU A 432 -3.38 10.34 -11.03
CA GLU A 432 -4.11 9.48 -10.09
C GLU A 432 -4.62 10.31 -8.91
N ASN A 433 -5.50 11.26 -9.21
CA ASN A 433 -5.91 12.32 -8.30
C ASN A 433 -7.35 12.20 -7.79
N VAL A 434 -7.98 11.03 -7.93
CA VAL A 434 -9.33 10.79 -7.41
C VAL A 434 -9.29 9.99 -6.12
N GLY A 435 -10.04 10.45 -5.12
CA GLY A 435 -10.27 9.76 -3.85
C GLY A 435 -11.73 9.32 -3.73
N LEU A 436 -11.95 8.10 -3.23
CA LEU A 436 -13.24 7.61 -2.76
C LEU A 436 -13.40 8.02 -1.30
N VAL A 437 -14.46 8.78 -1.01
CA VAL A 437 -14.89 9.14 0.34
C VAL A 437 -16.17 8.36 0.62
N CYS A 438 -16.23 7.67 1.75
CA CYS A 438 -17.45 7.00 2.21
C CYS A 438 -17.73 7.41 3.65
N ILE A 439 -18.96 7.83 3.95
CA ILE A 439 -19.42 8.29 5.26
C ILE A 439 -20.63 7.45 5.64
N GLU A 440 -20.65 6.89 6.84
CA GLU A 440 -21.81 6.12 7.29
C GLU A 440 -23.08 6.98 7.28
N ARG A 441 -24.17 6.45 6.71
CA ARG A 441 -25.48 7.08 6.79
C ARG A 441 -26.01 6.93 8.22
N THR A 442 -26.17 8.04 8.92
CA THR A 442 -26.91 8.05 10.17
C THR A 442 -28.41 7.93 9.88
N SER A 443 -29.15 7.23 10.74
CA SER A 443 -30.59 6.98 10.60
C SER A 443 -31.47 8.24 10.53
N GLN A 444 -30.90 9.44 10.65
CA GLN A 444 -31.59 10.72 10.61
C GLN A 444 -31.59 11.41 9.23
N GLN A 445 -30.91 10.86 8.22
CA GLN A 445 -30.81 11.47 6.87
C GLN A 445 -31.80 10.91 5.83
N THR A 446 -32.84 10.19 6.25
CA THR A 446 -33.81 9.54 5.34
C THR A 446 -34.91 10.44 4.77
N THR A 447 -34.87 11.77 4.99
CA THR A 447 -35.92 12.67 4.52
C THR A 447 -35.38 13.94 3.87
N LEU A 448 -34.87 13.84 2.65
CA LEU A 448 -35.06 14.90 1.66
C LEU A 448 -35.33 14.23 0.30
N PRO A 449 -36.57 14.30 -0.23
CA PRO A 449 -36.79 13.96 -1.63
C PRO A 449 -36.05 14.96 -2.50
N SER A 450 -35.36 14.46 -3.52
CA SER A 450 -34.82 15.25 -4.61
C SER A 450 -35.95 15.96 -5.35
N GLU A 451 -35.95 17.30 -5.32
CA GLU A 451 -36.69 18.14 -6.28
C GLU A 451 -36.03 18.11 -7.67
#